data_AF-A0A959BK80-F1
#
_entry.id   AF-A0A959BK80-F1
#
_cell.length_a   1.000
_cell.length_b   1.000
_cell.length_c   1.000
_cell.angle_alpha   90.00
_cell.angle_beta   90.00
_cell.angle_gamma   90.00
#
_symmetry.space_group_name_H-M   'P 1'
#
loop_
_entity.id
_entity.type
_entity.pdbx_description
1 polymer ?
#
loop_
_entity_poly.entity_id
_entity_poly.type
_entity_poly.pdbx_seq_one_letter_code
_entity_poly.pdbx_strand_id
1 'polypeptide(L)'
;MKNYLFFALMLALLFGCDKKEELSLPKGPEDLLGYWKYDGYGEENERFFTAVLSDAGLSESEKSLMMEFRSDGFFRQFFWNWCGTPPAMPSDWQNGQWEQVSEQPLVIKVWFGTFPEDNFQNLEILEIDETHLVIK
;
A
#
# COMPACT_ATOMS: atom_id res chain seq x y z
N MET A 1 18.80 -31.10 -49.37
CA MET A 1 19.47 -30.17 -48.44
C MET A 1 18.43 -29.20 -47.88
N LYS A 2 18.35 -29.15 -46.55
CA LYS A 2 17.92 -28.02 -45.70
C LYS A 2 16.48 -27.46 -45.86
N ASN A 3 15.49 -28.26 -45.41
CA ASN A 3 14.22 -27.73 -44.88
C ASN A 3 14.27 -27.47 -43.36
N TYR A 4 15.46 -27.44 -42.75
CA TYR A 4 15.62 -27.34 -41.29
C TYR A 4 15.55 -25.90 -40.74
N LEU A 5 15.42 -24.89 -41.59
CA LEU A 5 15.44 -23.49 -41.14
C LEU A 5 14.11 -23.07 -40.47
N PHE A 6 12.99 -23.69 -40.83
CA PHE A 6 11.68 -23.31 -40.31
C PHE A 6 11.42 -23.86 -38.89
N PHE A 7 12.02 -25.00 -38.55
CA PHE A 7 11.85 -25.63 -37.24
C PHE A 7 12.63 -24.92 -36.12
N ALA A 8 13.69 -24.18 -36.45
CA ALA A 8 14.48 -23.43 -35.49
C ALA A 8 13.79 -22.13 -35.03
N LEU A 9 12.94 -21.53 -35.88
CA LEU A 9 12.27 -20.27 -35.55
C LEU A 9 11.08 -20.47 -34.59
N MET A 10 10.46 -21.65 -34.61
CA MET A 10 9.28 -21.97 -33.79
C MET A 10 9.65 -22.34 -32.34
N LEU A 11 10.90 -22.75 -32.08
CA LEU A 11 11.37 -23.07 -30.72
C LEU A 11 11.71 -21.84 -29.86
N ALA A 12 11.94 -20.68 -30.48
CA ALA A 12 12.30 -19.45 -29.76
C ALA A 12 11.10 -18.75 -29.09
N LEU A 13 9.87 -19.14 -29.43
CA LEU A 13 8.64 -18.54 -28.89
C LEU A 13 8.15 -19.22 -27.59
N LEU A 14 8.77 -20.32 -27.17
CA LEU A 14 8.37 -21.06 -25.95
C LEU A 14 9.10 -20.59 -24.68
N PHE A 15 10.02 -19.63 -24.80
CA PHE A 15 10.68 -18.99 -23.66
C PHE A 15 10.18 -17.56 -23.42
N GLY A 16 8.92 -17.29 -23.75
CA GLY A 16 8.19 -16.20 -23.13
C GLY A 16 8.01 -16.54 -21.66
N CYS A 17 9.02 -16.25 -20.85
CA CYS A 17 8.90 -16.31 -19.41
C CYS A 17 7.89 -15.23 -19.04
N ASP A 18 6.65 -15.63 -18.78
CA ASP A 18 5.79 -14.87 -17.87
C ASP A 18 6.61 -14.77 -16.58
N LYS A 19 7.29 -13.64 -16.39
CA LYS A 19 7.67 -13.22 -15.06
C LYS A 19 6.34 -12.94 -14.37
N LYS A 20 5.76 -13.97 -13.77
CA LYS A 20 5.02 -13.75 -12.54
C LYS A 20 5.97 -12.94 -11.68
N GLU A 21 5.67 -11.66 -11.49
CA GLU A 21 6.24 -10.93 -10.36
C GLU A 21 6.00 -11.84 -9.16
N GLU A 22 7.10 -12.37 -8.60
CA GLU A 22 7.04 -12.95 -7.28
C GLU A 22 6.61 -11.81 -6.38
N LEU A 23 5.34 -11.85 -5.97
CA LEU A 23 4.80 -10.96 -4.95
C LEU A 23 5.82 -10.90 -3.82
N SER A 24 6.38 -9.72 -3.58
CA SER A 24 7.36 -9.54 -2.51
C SER A 24 6.61 -9.68 -1.19
N LEU A 25 6.79 -10.85 -0.55
CA LEU A 25 6.20 -11.09 0.76
C LEU A 25 6.83 -10.14 1.79
N PRO A 26 6.05 -9.64 2.77
CA PRO A 26 6.57 -8.78 3.82
C PRO A 26 7.70 -9.46 4.59
N LYS A 27 8.84 -8.77 4.76
CA LYS A 27 9.94 -9.28 5.61
C LYS A 27 9.72 -8.95 7.07
N GLY A 28 8.99 -7.88 7.34
CA GLY A 28 8.60 -7.45 8.68
C GLY A 28 7.86 -6.10 8.67
N PRO A 29 7.41 -5.61 9.84
CA PRO A 29 6.74 -4.31 9.96
C PRO A 29 7.65 -3.12 9.64
N GLU A 30 8.97 -3.29 9.65
CA GLU A 30 9.94 -2.26 9.29
C GLU A 30 9.85 -1.83 7.82
N ASP A 31 9.36 -2.70 6.94
CA ASP A 31 9.17 -2.39 5.53
C ASP A 31 8.05 -1.34 5.33
N LEU A 32 7.16 -1.14 6.32
CA LEU A 32 6.05 -0.19 6.26
C LEU A 32 6.48 1.27 6.53
N LEU A 33 7.67 1.49 7.08
CA LEU A 33 8.09 2.80 7.54
C LEU A 33 8.21 3.80 6.39
N GLY A 34 7.63 4.99 6.57
CA GLY A 34 7.64 6.06 5.57
C GLY A 34 6.25 6.45 5.11
N TYR A 35 6.18 7.07 3.93
CA TYR A 35 4.95 7.61 3.37
C TYR A 35 4.44 6.78 2.20
N TRP A 36 3.13 6.54 2.20
CA TRP A 36 2.44 5.73 1.21
C TRP A 36 1.32 6.55 0.60
N LYS A 37 1.47 6.93 -0.67
CA LYS A 37 0.48 7.70 -1.42
C LYS A 37 -0.51 6.74 -2.07
N TYR A 38 -1.80 6.95 -1.82
CA TYR A 38 -2.86 6.11 -2.34
C TYR A 38 -2.98 6.22 -3.87
N ASP A 39 -3.06 5.09 -4.56
CA ASP A 39 -3.20 5.04 -6.02
C ASP A 39 -4.53 4.43 -6.50
N GLY A 40 -5.24 3.69 -5.65
CA GLY A 40 -6.55 3.16 -6.01
C GLY A 40 -6.97 1.92 -5.24
N TYR A 41 -8.13 1.38 -5.65
CA TYR A 41 -8.66 0.11 -5.18
C TYR A 41 -8.33 -1.00 -6.17
N GLY A 42 -8.06 -2.19 -5.65
CA GLY A 42 -7.96 -3.43 -6.40
C GLY A 42 -9.23 -4.26 -6.37
N GLU A 43 -9.05 -5.56 -6.62
CA GLU A 43 -10.12 -6.53 -6.45
C GLU A 43 -10.34 -6.79 -4.94
N GLU A 44 -11.51 -7.29 -4.56
CA GLU A 44 -11.77 -7.75 -3.17
C GLU A 44 -11.47 -6.77 -2.01
N ASN A 45 -11.60 -5.46 -2.21
CA ASN A 45 -11.29 -4.39 -1.24
C ASN A 45 -9.79 -4.15 -0.97
N GLU A 46 -8.91 -4.59 -1.87
CA GLU A 46 -7.50 -4.22 -1.84
C GLU A 46 -7.33 -2.70 -2.05
N ARG A 47 -6.31 -2.13 -1.42
CA ARG A 47 -5.87 -0.75 -1.62
C ARG A 47 -4.40 -0.73 -2.01
N PHE A 48 -4.09 -0.01 -3.08
CA PHE A 48 -2.74 0.16 -3.61
C PHE A 48 -2.14 1.49 -3.20
N PHE A 49 -0.85 1.45 -2.85
CA PHE A 49 -0.08 2.62 -2.50
C PHE A 49 1.31 2.59 -3.12
N THR A 50 1.81 3.78 -3.47
CA THR A 50 3.18 4.01 -3.92
C THR A 50 3.98 4.68 -2.80
N ALA A 51 5.20 4.20 -2.57
CA ALA A 51 6.14 4.83 -1.66
C ALA A 51 6.53 6.23 -2.14
N VAL A 52 6.51 7.21 -1.23
CA VAL A 52 6.98 8.57 -1.50
C VAL A 52 7.90 9.06 -0.39
N LEU A 53 8.80 9.99 -0.70
CA LEU A 53 9.77 10.49 0.28
C LEU A 53 9.14 11.35 1.38
N SER A 54 8.10 12.12 1.06
CA SER A 54 7.39 13.00 2.00
C SER A 54 6.07 13.49 1.41
N ASP A 55 5.23 14.15 2.21
CA ASP A 55 4.01 14.84 1.77
C ASP A 55 4.25 16.29 1.28
N ALA A 56 5.50 16.74 1.23
CA ALA A 56 5.86 18.10 0.84
C ALA A 56 5.59 18.33 -0.66
N GLY A 57 4.89 19.42 -0.98
CA GLY A 57 4.58 19.81 -2.36
C GLY A 57 3.37 19.11 -2.98
N LEU A 58 2.74 18.16 -2.28
CA LEU A 58 1.48 17.55 -2.70
C LEU A 58 0.28 18.43 -2.35
N SER A 59 -0.69 18.54 -3.25
CA SER A 59 -2.00 19.14 -3.00
C SER A 59 -2.84 18.26 -2.05
N GLU A 60 -3.91 18.83 -1.47
CA GLU A 60 -4.83 18.06 -0.63
C GLU A 60 -5.46 16.86 -1.37
N SER A 61 -5.80 17.02 -2.65
CA SER A 61 -6.31 15.93 -3.48
C SER A 61 -5.29 14.81 -3.66
N GLU A 62 -4.01 15.15 -3.86
CA GLU A 62 -2.94 14.17 -4.01
C GLU A 62 -2.61 13.44 -2.70
N LYS A 63 -2.89 14.09 -1.56
CA LYS A 63 -2.75 13.49 -0.24
C LYS A 63 -3.93 12.61 0.13
N SER A 64 -5.04 12.61 -0.60
CA SER A 64 -6.23 11.85 -0.21
C SER A 64 -5.90 10.38 0.10
N LEU A 65 -6.19 9.93 1.32
CA LEU A 65 -5.90 8.58 1.84
C LEU A 65 -4.40 8.22 1.98
N MET A 66 -3.49 9.17 1.81
CA MET A 66 -2.07 8.97 2.06
C MET A 66 -1.83 8.57 3.52
N MET A 67 -0.90 7.66 3.75
CA MET A 67 -0.53 7.16 5.09
C MET A 67 0.94 7.47 5.41
N GLU A 68 1.25 7.59 6.70
CA GLU A 68 2.63 7.56 7.21
C GLU A 68 2.72 6.59 8.39
N PHE A 69 3.72 5.70 8.35
CA PHE A 69 4.11 4.85 9.48
C PHE A 69 5.50 5.27 9.98
N ARG A 70 5.66 5.39 11.29
CA ARG A 70 6.94 5.70 11.94
C ARG A 70 7.35 4.62 12.92
N SER A 71 8.65 4.53 13.17
CA SER A 71 9.27 3.52 14.02
C SER A 71 8.91 3.64 15.51
N ASP A 72 8.39 4.78 15.94
CA ASP A 72 7.92 5.03 17.31
C ASP A 72 6.46 4.59 17.52
N GLY A 73 5.84 3.92 16.55
CA GLY A 73 4.43 3.52 16.61
C GLY A 73 3.47 4.62 16.16
N PHE A 74 3.96 5.79 15.73
CA PHE A 74 3.09 6.84 15.19
C PHE A 74 2.56 6.46 13.81
N PHE A 75 1.25 6.67 13.63
CA PHE A 75 0.55 6.52 12.37
C PHE A 75 -0.21 7.81 12.05
N ARG A 76 -0.33 8.17 10.78
CA ARG A 76 -1.35 9.14 10.36
C ARG A 76 -1.88 8.82 8.98
N GLN A 77 -3.13 9.21 8.74
CA GLN A 77 -3.77 9.12 7.44
C GLN A 77 -4.39 10.47 7.08
N PHE A 78 -4.22 10.91 5.84
CA PHE A 78 -4.81 12.16 5.39
C PHE A 78 -6.27 11.93 4.99
N PHE A 79 -7.15 12.70 5.61
CA PHE A 79 -8.56 12.70 5.32
C PHE A 79 -8.89 13.89 4.43
N TRP A 80 -9.38 13.62 3.23
CA TRP A 80 -9.76 14.65 2.28
C TRP A 80 -11.28 14.78 2.17
N ASN A 81 -11.80 15.94 2.53
CA ASN A 81 -13.21 16.24 2.45
C ASN A 81 -13.53 17.02 1.17
N TRP A 82 -13.87 16.29 0.11
CA TRP A 82 -14.23 16.88 -1.19
C TRP A 82 -15.67 17.43 -1.22
N CYS A 83 -16.57 16.95 -0.36
CA CYS A 83 -17.97 17.38 -0.38
C CYS A 83 -18.70 17.11 0.94
N GLY A 84 -19.10 18.18 1.63
CA GLY A 84 -19.97 18.09 2.80
C GLY A 84 -20.90 19.29 2.90
N THR A 85 -22.20 19.02 2.96
CA THR A 85 -23.20 19.95 3.51
C THR A 85 -22.76 20.32 4.94
N PRO A 86 -22.80 21.60 5.35
CA PRO A 86 -22.24 22.03 6.63
C PRO A 86 -22.72 21.24 7.86
N PRO A 87 -21.85 21.03 8.87
CA PRO A 87 -20.46 21.47 8.92
C PRO A 87 -19.52 20.50 8.15
N ALA A 88 -18.78 21.02 7.17
CA ALA A 88 -17.71 20.27 6.53
C ALA A 88 -16.56 20.13 7.54
N MET A 89 -16.08 18.90 7.79
CA MET A 89 -14.85 18.73 8.55
C MET A 89 -13.67 19.21 7.68
N PRO A 90 -12.64 19.85 8.25
CA PRO A 90 -11.47 20.24 7.47
C PRO A 90 -10.76 18.99 6.92
N SER A 91 -10.20 19.12 5.72
CA SER A 91 -9.21 18.15 5.22
C SER A 91 -7.95 18.28 6.05
N ASP A 92 -7.52 17.20 6.71
CA ASP A 92 -6.32 17.22 7.54
C ASP A 92 -5.79 15.80 7.80
N TRP A 93 -4.56 15.74 8.33
CA TRP A 93 -3.97 14.53 8.87
C TRP A 93 -4.69 14.10 10.15
N GLN A 94 -5.20 12.87 10.15
CA GLN A 94 -5.67 12.20 11.35
C GLN A 94 -4.50 11.44 11.97
N ASN A 95 -4.09 11.85 13.17
CA ASN A 95 -2.99 11.23 13.90
C ASN A 95 -3.49 10.06 14.76
N GLY A 96 -2.69 9.02 14.81
CA GLY A 96 -2.99 7.77 15.44
C GLY A 96 -1.73 7.02 15.83
N GLN A 97 -1.91 5.74 16.11
CA GLN A 97 -0.84 4.82 16.45
C GLN A 97 -1.04 3.52 15.68
N TRP A 98 0.00 2.72 15.59
CA TRP A 98 -0.03 1.40 14.99
C TRP A 98 0.78 0.38 15.79
N GLU A 99 0.36 -0.87 15.73
CA GLU A 99 1.08 -2.01 16.30
C GLU A 99 0.91 -3.25 15.41
N GLN A 100 1.94 -4.10 15.34
CA GLN A 100 1.82 -5.40 14.70
C GLN A 100 1.07 -6.37 15.61
N VAL A 101 0.08 -7.08 15.06
CA VAL A 101 -0.75 -8.04 15.80
C VAL A 101 -0.67 -9.47 15.26
N SER A 102 -0.09 -9.66 14.07
CA SER A 102 0.18 -10.98 13.48
C SER A 102 1.42 -10.93 12.60
N GLU A 103 2.17 -12.04 12.53
CA GLU A 103 3.36 -12.19 11.67
C GLU A 103 3.03 -12.82 10.31
N GLN A 104 2.16 -13.84 10.27
CA GLN A 104 1.81 -14.57 9.04
C GLN A 104 0.33 -14.96 9.03
N PRO A 105 -0.54 -14.24 8.29
CA PRO A 105 -0.23 -13.05 7.49
C PRO A 105 0.23 -11.88 8.38
N LEU A 106 1.01 -10.96 7.82
CA LEU A 106 1.38 -9.73 8.52
C LEU A 106 0.13 -8.85 8.67
N VAL A 107 -0.26 -8.59 9.91
CA VAL A 107 -1.42 -7.73 10.22
C VAL A 107 -1.00 -6.61 11.15
N ILE A 108 -1.35 -5.39 10.76
CA ILE A 108 -1.13 -4.17 11.54
C ILE A 108 -2.46 -3.64 12.03
N LYS A 109 -2.54 -3.35 13.32
CA LYS A 109 -3.67 -2.64 13.89
C LYS A 109 -3.34 -1.14 13.92
N VAL A 110 -4.22 -0.32 13.38
CA VAL A 110 -4.13 1.15 13.42
C VAL A 110 -5.33 1.72 14.17
N TRP A 111 -5.13 2.79 14.94
CA TRP A 111 -6.21 3.49 15.62
C TRP A 111 -5.91 4.99 15.73
N PHE A 112 -6.97 5.80 15.79
CA PHE A 112 -6.87 7.24 15.95
C PHE A 112 -7.26 7.65 17.37
N GLY A 113 -6.51 8.59 17.96
CA GLY A 113 -6.72 9.00 19.35
C GLY A 113 -6.07 8.08 20.39
N THR A 114 -6.44 8.27 21.67
CA THR A 114 -5.69 7.72 22.82
C THR A 114 -6.01 6.25 23.12
N PHE A 115 -7.22 5.77 22.80
CA PHE A 115 -7.69 4.44 23.20
C PHE A 115 -8.04 3.60 21.98
N PRO A 116 -7.37 2.45 21.77
CA PRO A 116 -7.59 1.60 20.60
C PRO A 116 -8.91 0.82 20.65
N GLU A 117 -9.59 0.75 21.79
CA GLU A 117 -10.73 -0.17 21.99
C GLU A 117 -12.01 0.27 21.26
N ASP A 118 -12.13 1.55 20.90
CA ASP A 118 -13.37 2.12 20.36
C ASP A 118 -13.32 2.41 18.85
N ASN A 119 -12.13 2.48 18.24
CA ASN A 119 -11.98 2.82 16.82
C ASN A 119 -10.61 2.39 16.25
N PHE A 120 -10.52 1.13 15.85
CA PHE A 120 -9.33 0.57 15.20
C PHE A 120 -9.68 -0.11 13.87
N GLN A 121 -8.67 -0.24 13.02
CA GLN A 121 -8.72 -1.02 11.79
C GLN A 121 -7.54 -2.01 11.80
N ASN A 122 -7.80 -3.25 11.39
CA ASN A 122 -6.74 -4.20 11.09
C ASN A 122 -6.48 -4.13 9.60
N LEU A 123 -5.22 -3.93 9.23
CA LEU A 123 -4.71 -3.89 7.87
C LEU A 123 -3.91 -5.16 7.64
N GLU A 124 -4.37 -6.03 6.75
CA GLU A 124 -3.60 -7.18 6.29
C GLU A 124 -2.65 -6.70 5.19
N ILE A 125 -1.35 -6.94 5.38
CA ILE A 125 -0.33 -6.58 4.38
C ILE A 125 -0.19 -7.75 3.42
N LEU A 126 -0.70 -7.56 2.20
CA LEU A 126 -0.69 -8.59 1.16
C LEU A 126 0.65 -8.62 0.42
N GLU A 127 1.20 -7.43 0.13
CA GLU A 127 2.46 -7.26 -0.59
C GLU A 127 3.14 -5.95 -0.14
N ILE A 128 4.48 -5.99 -0.07
CA ILE A 128 5.28 -4.80 0.17
C ILE A 128 6.67 -4.91 -0.46
N ASP A 129 7.08 -3.85 -1.14
CA ASP A 129 8.44 -3.63 -1.65
C ASP A 129 8.89 -2.18 -1.44
N GLU A 130 10.05 -1.80 -1.98
CA GLU A 130 10.62 -0.45 -1.83
C GLU A 130 9.77 0.68 -2.46
N THR A 131 8.78 0.31 -3.27
CA THR A 131 8.00 1.20 -4.14
C THR A 131 6.49 1.00 -4.01
N HIS A 132 6.01 -0.18 -3.63
CA HIS A 132 4.58 -0.51 -3.59
C HIS A 132 4.18 -1.15 -2.26
N LEU A 133 2.94 -0.86 -1.86
CA LEU A 133 2.27 -1.46 -0.72
C LEU A 133 0.84 -1.83 -1.14
N VAL A 134 0.44 -3.06 -0.81
CA VAL A 134 -0.93 -3.56 -1.00
C VAL A 134 -1.48 -4.00 0.34
N ILE A 135 -2.61 -3.42 0.73
CA ILE A 135 -3.30 -3.78 1.98
C ILE A 135 -4.76 -4.19 1.73
N LYS A 136 -5.28 -4.98 2.65
CA LYS A 136 -6.71 -5.28 2.79
C LYS A 136 -7.20 -4.74 4.14
#